data_AF-A0A357AJ23-F1
#
_entry.id   AF-A0A357AJ23-F1
#
_cell.length_a   1.000
_cell.length_b   1.000
_cell.length_c   1.000
_cell.angle_alpha   90.00
_cell.angle_beta   90.00
_cell.angle_gamma   90.00
#
_symmetry.space_group_name_H-M   'P 1'
#
loop_
_entity.id
_entity.type
_entity.pdbx_description
1 polymer ?
#
loop_
_entity_poly.entity_id
_entity_poly.type
_entity_poly.pdbx_seq_one_letter_code
_entity_poly.pdbx_strand_id
1 'polypeptide(L)'
;MLTLSMLLGSCSWMKNPADPVVPKETGSNTPGAPTNTGTQVPTPTPSSAGGPDAAEEILAQMTLEEKIGQMFFIGSRKNAAGQRQLALDEPLKKVLTQFQPGGFIFFAENLDTISQTTAFIEELQK
;
A
#
# COMPACT_ATOMS: atom_id res chain seq x y z
N MET A 1 35.76 -32.18 26.61
CA MET A 1 37.10 -31.56 26.67
C MET A 1 37.86 -31.92 25.40
N LEU A 2 37.63 -31.18 24.33
CA LEU A 2 38.55 -31.12 23.19
C LEU A 2 38.52 -29.68 22.68
N THR A 3 39.34 -28.86 23.30
CA THR A 3 39.65 -27.49 22.87
C THR A 3 40.63 -27.56 21.70
N LEU A 4 40.32 -26.91 20.59
CA LEU A 4 41.34 -26.46 19.65
C LEU A 4 40.95 -25.10 19.06
N SER A 5 41.59 -24.08 19.59
CA SER A 5 41.51 -22.68 19.20
C SER A 5 42.20 -22.39 17.86
N MET A 6 41.54 -21.56 17.05
CA MET A 6 42.04 -20.31 16.46
C MET A 6 43.23 -20.36 15.48
N LEU A 7 43.01 -19.92 14.23
CA LEU A 7 43.98 -19.10 13.51
C LEU A 7 43.28 -18.05 12.63
N LEU A 8 43.75 -16.82 12.78
CA LEU A 8 43.33 -15.57 12.13
C LEU A 8 43.87 -15.48 10.70
N GLY A 9 43.14 -14.79 9.82
CA GLY A 9 43.58 -14.43 8.47
C GLY A 9 42.76 -13.27 7.90
N SER A 10 43.15 -12.05 8.26
CA SER A 10 42.63 -10.75 7.78
C SER A 10 43.21 -10.34 6.42
N CYS A 11 42.62 -9.27 5.88
CA CYS A 11 42.99 -8.40 4.74
C CYS A 11 42.11 -8.65 3.48
N SER A 12 41.52 -7.65 2.82
CA SER A 12 41.66 -6.19 2.96
C SER A 12 40.46 -5.48 2.35
N TRP A 13 39.89 -4.56 3.11
CA TRP A 13 38.92 -3.56 2.68
C TRP A 13 39.71 -2.40 2.07
N MET A 14 39.58 -2.18 0.75
CA MET A 14 40.34 -1.17 0.04
C MET A 14 39.62 0.18 0.15
N LYS A 15 40.22 1.10 0.92
CA LYS A 15 39.89 2.53 1.04
C LYS A 15 40.82 3.28 0.09
N ASN A 16 40.31 4.23 -0.69
CA ASN A 16 41.15 5.32 -1.19
C ASN A 16 40.39 6.66 -1.16
N PRO A 17 41.02 7.77 -0.73
CA PRO A 17 40.38 9.07 -0.52
C PRO A 17 40.70 10.08 -1.63
N ALA A 18 39.86 11.12 -1.77
CA ALA A 18 40.26 12.52 -1.98
C ALA A 18 39.01 13.43 -2.04
N ASP A 19 39.01 14.45 -1.18
CA ASP A 19 37.99 15.51 -1.00
C ASP A 19 37.93 16.53 -2.16
N PRO A 20 36.90 17.42 -2.22
CA PRO A 20 36.49 18.11 -3.44
C PRO A 20 37.27 19.40 -3.71
N VAL A 21 37.54 19.67 -4.98
CA VAL A 21 38.04 20.97 -5.47
C VAL A 21 36.85 21.83 -5.88
N VAL A 22 36.70 22.99 -5.24
CA VAL A 22 35.83 24.09 -5.66
C VAL A 22 36.59 25.00 -6.64
N PRO A 23 36.05 25.29 -7.83
CA PRO A 23 36.41 26.51 -8.54
C PRO A 23 35.30 27.57 -8.52
N LYS A 24 35.74 28.81 -8.28
CA LYS A 24 35.00 30.08 -8.19
C LYS A 24 34.96 30.77 -9.55
N GLU A 25 33.74 31.14 -9.99
CA GLU A 25 33.30 32.30 -10.80
C GLU A 25 33.97 32.70 -12.15
N THR A 26 33.08 33.07 -13.09
CA THR A 26 33.16 34.11 -14.15
C THR A 26 33.76 33.78 -15.53
N GLY A 27 32.93 33.89 -16.58
CA GLY A 27 33.37 34.41 -17.89
C GLY A 27 32.82 33.75 -19.17
N SER A 28 31.69 34.25 -19.68
CA SER A 28 31.30 34.46 -21.10
C SER A 28 31.68 33.45 -22.20
N ASN A 29 30.67 32.84 -22.85
CA ASN A 29 30.29 33.09 -24.26
C ASN A 29 29.14 32.16 -24.72
N THR A 30 28.00 32.75 -25.10
CA THR A 30 26.87 32.15 -25.85
C THR A 30 27.16 32.29 -27.35
N PRO A 31 26.81 31.34 -28.26
CA PRO A 31 25.46 31.29 -28.87
C PRO A 31 24.90 29.90 -29.27
N GLY A 32 23.59 29.69 -29.08
CA GLY A 32 22.79 28.71 -29.87
C GLY A 32 21.69 27.96 -29.08
N ALA A 33 20.42 28.35 -29.25
CA ALA A 33 19.23 27.69 -28.69
C ALA A 33 18.88 26.37 -29.40
N PRO A 34 18.06 25.50 -28.79
CA PRO A 34 16.60 25.62 -28.98
C PRO A 34 15.78 25.58 -27.68
N THR A 35 14.76 26.44 -27.65
CA THR A 35 13.70 26.53 -26.65
C THR A 35 12.79 25.31 -26.72
N ASN A 36 12.66 24.57 -25.61
CA ASN A 36 11.66 23.51 -25.49
C ASN A 36 10.39 24.09 -24.84
N THR A 37 9.41 24.41 -25.68
CA THR A 37 8.07 24.85 -25.26
C THR A 37 7.27 23.63 -24.78
N GLY A 38 7.46 23.25 -23.52
CA GLY A 38 6.65 22.24 -22.86
C GLY A 38 5.33 22.82 -22.38
N THR A 39 4.25 22.58 -23.12
CA THR A 39 2.87 22.79 -22.67
C THR A 39 2.64 22.01 -21.37
N GLN A 40 2.42 22.72 -20.27
CA GLN A 40 2.02 22.11 -18.99
C GLN A 40 0.61 21.54 -19.16
N VAL A 41 0.50 20.21 -19.14
CA VAL A 41 -0.78 19.51 -18.96
C VAL A 41 -1.25 19.82 -17.53
N PRO A 42 -2.48 20.32 -17.32
CA PRO A 42 -2.98 20.52 -15.96
C PRO A 42 -3.07 19.16 -15.27
N THR A 43 -2.30 18.99 -14.20
CA THR A 43 -2.44 17.89 -13.26
C THR A 43 -3.88 17.91 -12.74
N PRO A 44 -4.65 16.80 -12.81
CA PRO A 44 -5.95 16.74 -12.18
C PRO A 44 -5.76 16.92 -10.67
N THR A 45 -6.27 18.02 -10.13
CA THR A 45 -6.35 18.25 -8.69
C THR A 45 -7.20 17.13 -8.08
N PRO A 46 -6.70 16.34 -7.12
CA PRO A 46 -7.54 15.42 -6.40
C PRO A 46 -8.65 16.24 -5.72
N SER A 47 -9.90 15.95 -6.09
CA SER A 47 -11.07 16.50 -5.43
C SER A 47 -11.12 15.91 -4.03
N SER A 48 -10.46 16.57 -3.09
CA SER A 48 -10.51 16.24 -1.67
C SER A 48 -11.88 16.67 -1.14
N ALA A 49 -12.88 15.79 -1.25
CA ALA A 49 -14.15 15.95 -0.57
C ALA A 49 -14.05 15.64 0.94
N GLY A 50 -12.85 15.37 1.46
CA GLY A 50 -12.59 15.18 2.88
C GLY A 50 -11.18 15.67 3.21
N GLY A 51 -11.08 16.85 3.81
CA GLY A 51 -9.82 17.28 4.42
C GLY A 51 -9.44 16.34 5.59
N PRO A 52 -8.21 16.47 6.13
CA PRO A 52 -7.76 15.83 7.37
C PRO A 52 -8.52 16.32 8.63
N ASP A 53 -9.75 16.78 8.46
CA ASP A 53 -10.70 16.99 9.56
C ASP A 53 -11.84 15.95 9.47
N ALA A 54 -12.21 15.51 8.25
CA ALA A 54 -13.32 14.58 8.04
C ALA A 54 -12.96 13.14 8.45
N ALA A 55 -11.73 12.70 8.20
CA ALA A 55 -11.28 11.37 8.62
C ALA A 55 -11.16 11.30 10.15
N GLU A 56 -10.68 12.36 10.76
CA GLU A 56 -10.50 12.54 12.20
C GLU A 56 -11.86 12.58 12.91
N GLU A 57 -12.86 13.25 12.33
CA GLU A 57 -14.23 13.25 12.84
C GLU A 57 -14.85 11.84 12.81
N ILE A 58 -14.68 11.10 11.71
CA ILE A 58 -15.16 9.71 11.60
C ILE A 58 -14.44 8.82 12.63
N LEU A 59 -13.12 8.92 12.71
CA LEU A 59 -12.31 8.17 13.68
C LEU A 59 -12.68 8.51 15.13
N ALA A 60 -13.06 9.75 15.42
CA ALA A 60 -13.50 10.15 16.76
C ALA A 60 -14.80 9.46 17.19
N GLN A 61 -15.67 9.10 16.24
CA GLN A 61 -16.95 8.44 16.47
C GLN A 61 -16.85 6.91 16.58
N MET A 62 -15.72 6.32 16.17
CA MET A 62 -15.49 4.87 16.24
C MET A 62 -15.08 4.42 17.64
N THR A 63 -15.60 3.26 18.05
CA THR A 63 -15.07 2.48 19.19
C THR A 63 -13.63 2.03 18.93
N LEU A 64 -12.94 1.59 19.98
CA LEU A 64 -11.59 1.04 19.82
C LEU A 64 -11.62 -0.23 18.95
N GLU A 65 -12.63 -1.05 19.15
CA GLU A 65 -12.86 -2.29 18.40
C GLU A 65 -13.05 -2.00 16.91
N GLU A 66 -13.85 -1.00 16.55
CA GLU A 66 -14.05 -0.60 15.16
C GLU A 66 -12.76 -0.04 14.53
N LYS A 67 -11.98 0.76 15.26
CA LYS A 67 -10.67 1.24 14.78
C LYS A 67 -9.72 0.09 14.49
N ILE A 68 -9.69 -0.90 15.38
CA ILE A 68 -8.91 -2.11 15.19
C ILE A 68 -9.44 -2.88 13.97
N GLY A 69 -10.76 -3.02 13.83
CA GLY A 69 -11.42 -3.61 12.67
C GLY A 69 -10.93 -3.02 11.34
N GLN A 70 -10.86 -1.70 11.23
CA GLN A 70 -10.39 -1.01 10.02
C GLN A 70 -8.94 -1.36 9.62
N MET A 71 -8.11 -1.85 10.55
CA MET A 71 -6.74 -2.28 10.26
C MET A 71 -6.65 -3.69 9.67
N PHE A 72 -7.75 -4.44 9.68
CA PHE A 72 -7.79 -5.80 9.14
C PHE A 72 -8.41 -5.85 7.75
N PHE A 73 -7.74 -6.61 6.88
CA PHE A 73 -8.29 -7.09 5.62
C PHE A 73 -8.54 -8.59 5.74
N ILE A 74 -9.79 -9.02 5.54
CA ILE A 74 -10.18 -10.42 5.67
C ILE A 74 -10.42 -11.05 4.30
N GLY A 75 -10.45 -12.38 4.22
CA GLY A 75 -10.85 -13.06 2.99
C GLY A 75 -11.42 -14.43 3.29
N SER A 76 -12.39 -14.85 2.49
CA SER A 76 -13.02 -16.17 2.60
C SER A 76 -13.04 -16.84 1.24
N ARG A 77 -12.20 -17.86 1.06
CA ARG A 77 -12.09 -18.58 -0.22
C ARG A 77 -13.19 -19.63 -0.40
N LYS A 78 -13.63 -20.23 0.72
CA LYS A 78 -14.60 -21.32 0.72
C LYS A 78 -15.70 -21.05 1.72
N ASN A 79 -16.92 -21.43 1.35
CA ASN A 79 -18.08 -21.37 2.21
C ASN A 79 -18.07 -22.50 3.26
N ALA A 80 -19.06 -22.51 4.15
CA ALA A 80 -19.21 -23.54 5.17
C ALA A 80 -19.32 -24.98 4.62
N ALA A 81 -19.75 -25.15 3.37
CA ALA A 81 -19.82 -26.44 2.68
C ALA A 81 -18.50 -26.81 1.96
N GLY A 82 -17.44 -26.02 2.13
CA GLY A 82 -16.14 -26.23 1.47
C GLY A 82 -16.13 -25.93 -0.03
N GLN A 83 -17.21 -25.33 -0.55
CA GLN A 83 -17.35 -24.89 -1.94
C GLN A 83 -16.80 -23.46 -2.10
N ARG A 84 -16.63 -23.01 -3.34
CA ARG A 84 -16.25 -21.63 -3.66
C ARG A 84 -17.21 -20.63 -3.01
N GLN A 85 -16.69 -19.60 -2.33
CA GLN A 85 -17.49 -18.53 -1.73
C GLN A 85 -17.84 -17.48 -2.80
N LEU A 86 -18.95 -17.67 -3.48
CA LEU A 86 -19.42 -16.79 -4.57
C LEU A 86 -20.49 -15.77 -4.14
N ALA A 87 -20.92 -15.81 -2.88
CA ALA A 87 -21.91 -14.90 -2.33
C ALA A 87 -21.70 -14.76 -0.82
N LEU A 88 -22.35 -13.77 -0.21
CA LEU A 88 -22.32 -13.59 1.24
C LEU A 88 -23.16 -14.68 1.93
N ASP A 89 -22.50 -15.55 2.70
CA ASP A 89 -23.16 -16.52 3.57
C ASP A 89 -23.26 -16.02 5.01
N GLU A 90 -24.12 -16.67 5.80
CA GLU A 90 -24.36 -16.29 7.21
C GLU A 90 -23.09 -16.28 8.08
N PRO A 91 -22.17 -17.26 7.98
CA PRO A 91 -20.89 -17.20 8.70
C PRO A 91 -20.07 -15.96 8.35
N LEU A 92 -19.87 -15.65 7.06
CA LEU A 92 -19.11 -14.48 6.65
C LEU A 92 -19.80 -13.18 7.07
N LYS A 93 -21.13 -13.12 6.94
CA LYS A 93 -21.93 -11.97 7.40
C LYS A 93 -21.71 -11.68 8.87
N LYS A 94 -21.73 -12.70 9.73
CA LYS A 94 -21.46 -12.55 11.17
C LYS A 94 -20.09 -11.92 11.42
N VAL A 95 -19.06 -12.40 10.74
CA VAL A 95 -17.69 -11.85 10.86
C VAL A 95 -17.66 -10.38 10.45
N LEU A 96 -18.27 -10.02 9.32
CA LEU A 96 -18.33 -8.64 8.84
C LEU A 96 -19.04 -7.72 9.84
N THR A 97 -20.20 -8.15 10.34
CA THR A 97 -20.99 -7.35 11.30
C THR A 97 -20.31 -7.21 12.66
N GLN A 98 -19.60 -8.25 13.12
CA GLN A 98 -19.00 -8.26 14.45
C GLN A 98 -17.70 -7.45 14.50
N PHE A 99 -16.85 -7.58 13.48
CA PHE A 99 -15.50 -7.01 13.50
C PHE A 99 -15.33 -5.77 12.63
N GLN A 100 -16.28 -5.48 11.72
CA GLN A 100 -16.26 -4.32 10.82
C GLN A 100 -14.88 -4.09 10.17
N PRO A 101 -14.35 -5.08 9.42
CA PRO A 101 -13.02 -5.01 8.86
C PRO A 101 -12.90 -3.87 7.82
N GLY A 102 -11.70 -3.31 7.68
CA GLY A 102 -11.43 -2.25 6.71
C GLY A 102 -11.46 -2.69 5.25
N GLY A 103 -11.40 -4.00 4.99
CA GLY A 103 -11.63 -4.51 3.65
C GLY A 103 -11.75 -6.03 3.53
N PHE A 104 -12.12 -6.45 2.33
CA PHE A 104 -12.24 -7.84 1.92
C PHE A 104 -11.33 -8.14 0.72
N ILE A 105 -10.51 -9.17 0.83
CA ILE A 105 -9.59 -9.63 -0.21
C ILE A 105 -10.28 -10.69 -1.04
N PHE A 106 -10.45 -10.42 -2.34
CA PHE A 106 -10.94 -11.38 -3.31
C PHE A 106 -9.84 -12.33 -3.79
N PHE A 107 -10.20 -13.60 -3.94
CA PHE A 107 -9.39 -14.65 -4.57
C PHE A 107 -10.11 -15.24 -5.79
N ALA A 108 -9.45 -16.09 -6.57
CA ALA A 108 -10.05 -16.74 -7.74
C ALA A 108 -11.32 -17.55 -7.38
N GLU A 109 -11.38 -18.09 -6.17
CA GLU A 109 -12.53 -18.81 -5.65
C GLU A 109 -13.76 -17.91 -5.44
N ASN A 110 -13.59 -16.58 -5.39
CA ASN A 110 -14.66 -15.60 -5.20
C ASN A 110 -15.21 -15.03 -6.52
N LEU A 111 -14.55 -15.29 -7.65
CA LEU A 111 -14.80 -14.64 -8.93
C LEU A 111 -15.31 -15.64 -9.96
N ASP A 112 -16.53 -15.46 -10.45
CA ASP A 112 -17.12 -16.33 -11.47
C ASP A 112 -17.50 -15.56 -12.73
N THR A 113 -18.46 -14.65 -12.60
CA THR A 113 -18.86 -13.74 -13.68
C THR A 113 -18.83 -12.31 -13.17
N ILE A 114 -18.81 -11.33 -14.08
CA ILE A 114 -18.89 -9.91 -13.73
C ILE A 114 -20.16 -9.66 -12.89
N SER A 115 -21.32 -10.14 -13.35
CA SER A 115 -22.58 -9.92 -12.64
C SER A 115 -22.60 -10.56 -11.25
N GLN A 116 -22.06 -11.77 -11.10
CA GLN A 116 -21.96 -12.42 -9.79
C GLN A 116 -21.00 -11.66 -8.88
N THR A 117 -19.84 -11.22 -9.39
CA THR A 117 -18.84 -10.49 -8.60
C THR A 117 -19.40 -9.14 -8.13
N THR A 118 -20.10 -8.41 -9.00
CA THR A 118 -20.76 -7.15 -8.65
C THR A 118 -21.80 -7.38 -7.54
N ALA A 119 -22.65 -8.40 -7.68
CA ALA A 119 -23.63 -8.73 -6.65
C ALA A 119 -22.96 -9.08 -5.31
N PHE A 120 -21.85 -9.84 -5.34
CA PHE A 120 -21.13 -10.18 -4.12
C PHE A 120 -20.48 -8.94 -3.48
N ILE A 121 -19.92 -8.01 -4.26
CA ILE A 121 -19.41 -6.73 -3.74
C ILE A 121 -20.54 -5.90 -3.09
N GLU A 122 -21.69 -5.81 -3.75
CA GLU A 122 -22.87 -5.09 -3.21
C GLU A 122 -23.38 -5.72 -1.91
N GLU A 123 -23.33 -7.05 -1.78
CA GLU A 123 -23.67 -7.73 -0.52
C GLU A 123 -22.68 -7.43 0.60
N LEU A 124 -21.38 -7.33 0.31
CA LEU A 124 -20.34 -7.03 1.29
C LEU A 124 -20.38 -5.58 1.80
N GLN A 125 -20.93 -4.66 1.02
CA GLN A 125 -21.00 -3.23 1.34
C GLN A 125 -22.29 -2.80 2.04
N LYS A 126 -23.22 -3.73 2.28
CA LYS A 126 -24.47 -3.50 3.01
C LYS A 126 -24.29 -3.64 4.52
#